data_AF-A0A0R2LFF6-F1
#
_entry.id   AF-A0A0R2LFF6-F1
#
_cell.length_a   1.000
_cell.length_b   1.000
_cell.length_c   1.000
_cell.angle_alpha   90.00
_cell.angle_beta   90.00
_cell.angle_gamma   90.00
#
_symmetry.space_group_name_H-M   'P 1'
#
loop_
_entity.id
_entity.type
_entity.pdbx_description
1 polymer ?
#
loop_
_entity_poly.entity_id
_entity_poly.type
_entity_poly.pdbx_seq_one_letter_code
_entity_poly.pdbx_strand_id
1 'polypeptide(L)' 'MLKAFKRTTLYFVYEVIVLGVIYDALIVFKMMTKNVSGIGILIGLSIIYLVQLGYFYYKR' A
#
# COMPACT_ATOMS: atom_id res chain seq x y z
N MET A 1 20.76 4.17 4.73
CA MET A 1 19.70 3.14 4.63
C MET A 1 18.68 3.25 5.75
N LEU A 2 19.04 3.14 7.02
CA LEU A 2 18.10 3.09 8.16
C LEU A 2 17.05 4.23 8.19
N LYS A 3 17.44 5.49 7.97
CA LYS A 3 16.49 6.62 7.91
C LYS A 3 15.53 6.54 6.71
N ALA A 4 16.01 6.09 5.54
CA ALA A 4 15.18 5.93 4.35
C ALA A 4 14.18 4.79 4.56
N PHE A 5 14.65 3.64 5.05
CA PHE A 5 13.81 2.48 5.34
C PHE A 5 12.71 2.80 6.36
N LYS A 6 13.07 3.45 7.48
CA LYS A 6 12.11 3.85 8.52
C LYS A 6 11.04 4.81 7.99
N ARG A 7 11.43 5.70 7.07
CA ARG A 7 10.53 6.67 6.45
C ARG A 7 9.61 5.98 5.43
N THR A 8 10.16 5.12 4.57
CA THR A 8 9.40 4.28 3.63
C THR A 8 8.36 3.44 4.36
N THR A 9 8.73 2.74 5.44
CA THR A 9 7.80 1.90 6.20
C THR A 9 6.66 2.73 6.81
N LEU A 10 6.94 3.92 7.35
CA LEU A 10 5.89 4.80 7.90
C LEU A 10 4.89 5.25 6.81
N TYR A 11 5.39 5.68 5.66
CA TYR A 11 4.52 6.10 4.54
C TYR A 11 3.73 4.92 3.97
N PHE A 12 4.37 3.75 3.84
CA PHE A 12 3.71 2.55 3.37
C PHE A 12 2.59 2.11 4.31
N VAL A 13 2.84 2.07 5.63
CA VAL A 13 1.79 1.71 6.61
C VAL A 13 0.64 2.71 6.56
N TYR A 14 0.92 4.00 6.46
CA TYR A 14 -0.12 5.02 6.30
C TYR A 14 -0.95 4.79 5.04
N GLU A 15 -0.31 4.54 3.90
CA GLU A 15 -0.98 4.30 2.63
C GLU A 15 -1.82 3.01 2.63
N VAL A 16 -1.31 1.93 3.24
CA VAL A 16 -2.05 0.68 3.42
C VAL A 16 -3.32 0.89 4.26
N ILE A 17 -3.23 1.66 5.34
CA ILE A 17 -4.39 2.00 6.17
C ILE A 17 -5.41 2.79 5.35
N VAL A 18 -4.97 3.82 4.63
CA VAL A 18 -5.85 4.65 3.78
C VAL A 18 -6.51 3.81 2.68
N LEU A 19 -5.75 2.97 1.98
CA LEU A 19 -6.27 2.06 0.96
C LEU A 19 -7.26 1.05 1.55
N GLY A 20 -7.00 0.54 2.76
CA GLY A 20 -7.92 -0.33 3.48
C GLY A 20 -9.25 0.35 3.79
N VAL A 21 -9.21 1.59 4.30
CA VAL A 21 -10.41 2.38 4.60
C VAL A 21 -11.20 2.70 3.33
N ILE A 22 -10.52 3.09 2.24
CA ILE A 22 -11.17 3.36 0.95
C ILE A 22 -11.82 2.09 0.40
N TYR A 23 -11.12 0.95 0.45
CA TYR A 23 -11.63 -0.32 -0.03
C TYR A 23 -12.88 -0.75 0.76
N ASP A 24 -12.83 -0.64 2.08
CA ASP A 24 -13.98 -0.95 2.93
C ASP A 24 -15.17 -0.01 2.65
N ALA A 25 -14.91 1.28 2.49
CA ALA A 25 -15.93 2.24 2.07
C ALA A 25 -16.57 1.87 0.72
N LEU A 26 -15.77 1.51 -0.29
CA LEU A 26 -16.27 1.10 -1.62
C LEU A 26 -17.14 -0.16 -1.55
N ILE A 27 -16.81 -1.10 -0.65
CA ILE A 27 -17.64 -2.28 -0.37
C ILE A 27 -18.95 -1.87 0.28
N VAL A 28 -18.91 -1.01 1.31
CA VAL A 28 -20.09 -0.55 2.06
C VAL A 28 -21.05 0.20 1.14
N PHE A 29 -20.52 1.04 0.25
CA PHE A 29 -21.29 1.75 -0.76
C PHE A 29 -21.73 0.88 -1.95
N LYS A 30 -21.46 -0.45 -1.91
CA LYS A 30 -21.76 -1.41 -2.98
C LYS A 30 -21.21 -1.02 -4.35
N MET A 31 -20.19 -0.16 -4.41
CA MET A 31 -19.51 0.20 -5.65
C MET A 31 -18.59 -0.92 -6.14
N MET A 32 -18.18 -1.81 -5.23
CA MET A 32 -17.29 -2.94 -5.54
C MET A 32 -17.78 -4.22 -4.86
N THR A 33 -17.78 -5.34 -5.58
CA THR A 33 -18.03 -6.67 -5.01
C THR A 33 -16.76 -7.19 -4.33
N LYS A 34 -16.90 -7.91 -3.21
CA LYS A 34 -15.80 -8.49 -2.39
C LYS A 34 -14.97 -9.57 -3.11
N ASN A 35 -15.01 -9.65 -4.43
CA ASN A 35 -14.41 -10.73 -5.22
C ASN A 35 -12.93 -10.44 -5.55
N VAL A 36 -12.19 -9.89 -4.58
CA VAL A 36 -10.79 -9.55 -4.78
C VAL A 36 -9.93 -10.70 -4.27
N SER A 37 -9.13 -11.27 -5.18
CA SER A 37 -8.17 -12.32 -4.85
C SER A 37 -7.12 -11.77 -3.89
N GLY A 38 -7.04 -12.33 -2.68
CA GLY A 38 -6.07 -11.91 -1.66
C GLY A 38 -4.62 -11.96 -2.14
N ILE A 39 -4.31 -12.87 -3.07
CA ILE A 39 -2.99 -12.97 -3.72
C ILE A 39 -2.71 -11.73 -4.60
N GLY A 40 -3.71 -11.24 -5.33
CA GLY A 40 -3.58 -10.03 -6.15
C GLY A 40 -3.30 -8.79 -5.32
N ILE A 41 -3.93 -8.66 -4.16
CA ILE A 41 -3.69 -7.56 -3.20
C ILE A 41 -2.25 -7.65 -2.67
N LEU A 42 -1.81 -8.83 -2.25
CA LEU A 42 -0.45 -9.03 -1.72
C LEU A 42 0.63 -8.67 -2.75
N ILE A 43 0.43 -9.06 -4.01
CA ILE A 43 1.34 -8.71 -5.10
C ILE A 43 1.36 -7.19 -5.33
N GLY A 44 0.18 -6.55 -5.37
CA GLY A 44 0.07 -5.10 -5.53
C GLY A 44 0.77 -4.33 -4.40
N LEU A 45 0.54 -4.74 -3.15
CA LEU A 45 1.19 -4.14 -1.97
C LEU A 45 2.71 -4.32 -1.99
N SER A 46 3.20 -5.48 -2.43
CA SER A 46 4.64 -5.75 -2.55
C SER A 46 5.31 -4.84 -3.58
N ILE A 47 4.65 -4.60 -4.73
CA ILE A 47 5.14 -3.70 -5.76
C ILE A 47 5.17 -2.26 -5.26
N ILE A 48 4.10 -1.79 -4.59
CA ILE A 48 4.03 -0.44 -4.01
C ILE A 48 5.19 -0.22 -3.02
N TYR A 49 5.45 -1.21 -2.16
CA TYR A 49 6.55 -1.13 -1.19
C TYR A 49 7.92 -1.00 -1.87
N LEU A 50 8.19 -1.82 -2.89
CA LEU A 50 9.45 -1.78 -3.64
C LEU A 50 9.64 -0.47 -4.41
N VAL A 51 8.57 0.07 -5.02
CA VAL A 51 8.60 1.36 -5.71
C VAL A 51 8.91 2.50 -4.72
N GLN A 52 8.26 2.53 -3.56
CA GLN A 52 8.55 3.53 -2.54
C GLN A 52 9.96 3.38 -1.97
N LEU A 53 10.41 2.14 -1.76
CA LEU A 53 11.77 1.87 -1.31
C LEU A 53 12.79 2.41 -2.32
N GLY A 54 12.61 2.12 -3.61
CA GLY A 54 13.46 2.63 -4.68
C GLY A 54 13.46 4.16 -4.74
N TYR A 55 12.28 4.79 -4.65
CA TYR A 55 12.15 6.25 -4.66
C TYR A 55 12.89 6.92 -3.49
N PHE A 56 12.70 6.45 -2.26
CA PHE A 56 13.37 7.01 -1.08
C PHE A 56 14.86 6.63 -1.01
N TYR A 57 15.27 5.55 -1.65
CA TYR A 57 16.68 5.17 -1.77
C TYR A 57 17.42 6.04 -2.79
N TYR A 58 16.80 6.33 -3.94
CA TYR A 58 17.40 7.10 -5.03
C TYR A 58 17.35 8.61 -4.80
N LYS A 59 16.33 9.11 -4.07
CA LYS A 59 16.17 10.53 -3.74
C LYS A 59 17.00 10.98 -2.53
N ARG A 60 18.00 10.19 -2.14
CA ARG A 60 18.92 10.45 -1.02
C ARG A 60 20.26 10.90 -1.56
#